data_AF-A0A941IWY4-F1
#
_entry.id   AF-A0A941IWY4-F1
#
_cell.length_a   1.000
_cell.length_b   1.000
_cell.length_c   1.000
_cell.angle_alpha   90.00
_cell.angle_beta   90.00
_cell.angle_gamma   90.00
#
_symmetry.space_group_name_H-M   'P 1'
#
loop_
_entity.id
_entity.type
_entity.pdbx_description
1 polymer ?
#
loop_
_entity_poly.entity_id
_entity_poly.type
_entity_poly.pdbx_seq_one_letter_code
_entity_poly.pdbx_strand_id
1 'polypeptide(L)' 'MKQKLAVIAILMIIAGFGMIHSTKGTMEIVSLLLIGTGAAYLLFLLLVNKKNNNLSDED' A
#
# COMPACT_ATOMS: atom_id res chain seq x y z
N MET A 1 4.45 14.12 -5.23
CA MET A 1 4.29 12.81 -5.91
C MET A 1 4.06 11.64 -4.94
N LYS A 2 4.84 11.52 -3.87
CA LYS A 2 4.69 10.47 -2.82
C LYS A 2 3.26 10.32 -2.27
N GLN A 3 2.58 11.44 -1.99
CA GLN A 3 1.18 11.43 -1.53
C GLN A 3 0.21 10.84 -2.57
N LYS A 4 0.38 11.15 -3.86
CA LYS A 4 -0.47 10.59 -4.93
C LYS A 4 -0.33 9.08 -5.02
N LEU A 5 0.90 8.58 -4.87
CA LEU A 5 1.17 7.13 -4.85
C LEU A 5 0.63 6.45 -3.59
N ALA A 6 0.68 7.12 -2.43
CA ALA A 6 0.04 6.62 -1.21
C ALA A 6 -1.48 6.49 -1.37
N VAL A 7 -2.14 7.47 -2.00
CA VAL A 7 -3.58 7.39 -2.33
C VAL A 7 -3.87 6.21 -3.26
N ILE A 8 -3.06 6.02 -4.30
CA ILE A 8 -3.21 4.87 -5.21
C ILE A 8 -3.05 3.54 -4.47
N ALA A 9 -2.07 3.43 -3.56
CA ALA A 9 -1.86 2.22 -2.76
C ALA A 9 -3.06 1.91 -1.87
N ILE A 10 -3.67 2.92 -1.24
CA ILE A 10 -4.91 2.76 -0.46
C ILE A 10 -6.06 2.27 -1.35
N LEU A 11 -6.23 2.86 -2.55
CA LEU A 11 -7.25 2.43 -3.49
C LEU A 11 -7.05 0.97 -3.94
N MET A 12 -5.81 0.53 -4.14
CA MET A 12 -5.50 -0.87 -4.43
C MET A 12 -5.86 -1.81 -3.28
N ILE A 13 -5.60 -1.42 -2.03
CA ILE A 13 -6.00 -2.22 -0.87
C ILE A 13 -7.53 -2.37 -0.82
N ILE A 14 -8.27 -1.28 -1.00
CA ILE A 14 -9.74 -1.29 -0.99
C ILE A 14 -10.28 -2.15 -2.13
N ALA A 15 -9.74 -2.00 -3.34
CA ALA A 15 -10.14 -2.79 -4.49
C ALA A 15 -9.85 -4.29 -4.28
N GLY A 16 -8.67 -4.63 -3.75
CA GLY A 16 -8.31 -6.00 -3.39
C GLY A 16 -9.27 -6.57 -2.34
N PHE A 17 -9.57 -5.81 -1.29
CA PHE A 17 -10.52 -6.24 -0.26
C PHE A 17 -11.93 -6.51 -0.83
N GLY A 18 -12.39 -5.71 -1.80
CA GLY A 18 -13.63 -5.99 -2.50
C GLY A 18 -13.58 -7.32 -3.27
N MET A 19 -12.45 -7.61 -3.93
CA MET A 19 -12.28 -8.80 -4.76
C MET A 19 -12.15 -10.11 -3.97
N ILE A 20 -11.73 -10.08 -2.70
CA ILE A 20 -11.55 -11.30 -1.89
C ILE A 20 -12.86 -12.07 -1.64
N HIS A 21 -14.01 -11.43 -1.84
CA HIS A 21 -15.34 -12.04 -1.70
C HIS A 21 -15.81 -12.80 -2.96
N SER A 22 -15.00 -12.82 -4.02
CA SER A 22 -15.30 -13.57 -5.24
C SER A 22 -15.11 -15.07 -5.04
N THR A 23 -16.05 -15.89 -5.52
CA THR A 23 -16.00 -17.36 -5.40
C THR A 23 -14.97 -18.05 -6.30
N LYS A 24 -14.26 -17.30 -7.14
CA LYS A 24 -13.18 -17.81 -7.99
C LYS A 24 -11.84 -17.72 -7.24
N GLY A 25 -11.21 -18.87 -6.97
CA GLY A 25 -9.91 -18.91 -6.27
C GLY A 25 -8.79 -18.09 -6.94
N THR A 26 -8.85 -17.91 -8.27
CA THR A 26 -7.92 -17.00 -8.97
C THR A 26 -8.07 -15.54 -8.54
N MET A 27 -9.28 -15.09 -8.23
CA MET A 27 -9.56 -13.73 -7.76
C MET A 27 -9.07 -13.54 -6.31
N GLU A 28 -9.14 -14.58 -5.49
CA GLU A 28 -8.58 -14.55 -4.13
C GLU A 28 -7.06 -14.32 -4.16
N ILE A 29 -6.34 -15.01 -5.05
CA ILE A 29 -4.89 -14.82 -5.23
C ILE A 29 -4.57 -13.39 -5.70
N VAL A 30 -5.29 -12.90 -6.71
CA VAL A 30 -5.10 -11.52 -7.21
C VAL A 30 -5.42 -10.50 -6.12
N SER A 31 -6.45 -10.73 -5.30
CA SER A 31 -6.82 -9.86 -4.20
C SER A 31 -5.73 -9.76 -3.14
N LEU A 32 -5.14 -10.89 -2.75
CA LEU A 32 -4.04 -10.95 -1.79
C LEU A 32 -2.80 -10.21 -2.31
N LEU A 33 -2.48 -10.36 -3.60
CA LEU A 33 -1.36 -9.64 -4.22
C LEU A 33 -1.60 -8.12 -4.27
N LEU A 34 -2.82 -7.67 -4.57
CA LEU A 34 -3.18 -6.25 -4.57
C LEU A 34 -3.07 -5.65 -3.17
N ILE A 35 -3.66 -6.31 -2.17
CA ILE A 35 -3.62 -5.87 -0.77
C ILE A 35 -2.18 -5.86 -0.26
N GLY A 36 -1.44 -6.95 -0.48
CA GLY A 36 -0.07 -7.11 -0.01
C GLY A 36 0.86 -6.06 -0.61
N THR A 37 0.76 -5.80 -1.92
CA THR A 37 1.59 -4.80 -2.60
C THR A 37 1.26 -3.38 -2.14
N GLY A 38 -0.02 -3.05 -1.99
CA GLY A 38 -0.45 -1.75 -1.46
C GLY A 38 0.02 -1.53 -0.01
N ALA A 39 -0.13 -2.54 0.85
CA ALA A 39 0.31 -2.47 2.24
C ALA A 39 1.84 -2.34 2.35
N ALA A 40 2.59 -3.13 1.58
CA ALA A 40 4.05 -3.05 1.54
C ALA A 40 4.53 -1.66 1.08
N TYR A 41 3.88 -1.05 0.09
CA TYR A 41 4.22 0.29 -0.37
C TYR A 41 3.97 1.36 0.71
N LEU A 42 2.85 1.27 1.45
CA LEU A 42 2.57 2.19 2.55
C LEU A 42 3.58 2.06 3.69
N LEU A 43 3.96 0.83 4.04
CA LEU A 43 5.02 0.58 5.02
C LEU A 43 6.36 1.14 4.57
N PHE A 44 6.73 0.93 3.30
CA PHE A 44 7.94 1.53 2.72
C PHE A 44 7.90 3.06 2.80
N LEU A 45 6.77 3.67 2.43
CA LEU A 45 6.60 5.12 2.47
C LEU A 45 6.71 5.67 3.90
N LEU A 46 6.17 4.95 4.88
CA LEU A 46 6.27 5.29 6.30
C LEU A 46 7.73 5.26 6.76
N LEU A 47 8.47 4.20 6.45
CA LEU A 47 9.88 4.05 6.81
C LEU A 47 10.76 5.13 6.17
N VAL A 48 10.53 5.42 4.88
CA VAL A 48 11.27 6.45 4.15
C VAL A 48 10.95 7.86 4.68
N ASN A 49 9.70 8.18 4.97
CA ASN A 49 9.34 9.49 5.50
C ASN A 49 9.86 9.67 6.94
N LYS A 50 9.84 8.62 7.78
CA LYS A 50 10.45 8.66 9.12
C LYS A 50 11.95 9.00 9.04
N LYS A 51 12.68 8.40 8.11
CA LYS A 51 14.09 8.72 7.89
C LYS A 51 14.30 10.18 7.49
N ASN A 52 13.45 10.72 6.61
CA ASN A 52 13.59 12.10 6.14
C ASN A 52 13.27 13.14 7.22
N ASN A 53 12.29 12.91 8.09
CA ASN A 53 11.97 13.84 9.18
C ASN A 53 13.07 13.90 10.25
N ASN A 54 13.70 12.77 10.55
CA ASN A 54 14.79 12.75 11.54
C ASN A 54 16.07 13.46 11.04
N LEU A 55 16.29 13.56 9.73
CA LEU A 55 17.43 14.30 9.18
C LEU A 55 17.20 15.83 9.17
N SER A 56 15.95 16.30 9.20
CA SER A 56 15.66 17.74 9.22
C SER A 56 15.69 18.36 10.63
N ASP A 57 15.77 17.53 11.68
CA ASP A 57 15.83 17.97 13.07
C ASP A 57 17.28 18.05 13.62
N GLU A 58 18.28 17.66 12.81
CA GLU A 58 19.72 17.73 13.15
C GLU A 58 20.46 18.93 12.53
N ASP A 59 19.75 19.82 11.82
CA ASP A 59 20.30 21.05 11.20
C ASP A 59 20.04 22.31 12.03
#